data_AF-A0A521G362-F1
#
_entry.id   AF-A0A521G362-F1
#
_cell.length_a   1.000
_cell.length_b   1.000
_cell.length_c   1.000
_cell.angle_alpha   90.00
_cell.angle_beta   90.00
_cell.angle_gamma   90.00
#
_symmetry.space_group_name_H-M   'P 1'
#
loop_
_entity.id
_entity.type
_entity.pdbx_description
1 polymer ?
#
loop_
_entity_poly.entity_id
_entity_poly.type
_entity_poly.pdbx_seq_one_letter_code
_entity_poly.pdbx_strand_id
1 'polypeptide(L)'
;MPALFTHFDLKIPEPTFASPLTDLIIELDHLRKKQIGGTTPPRIFFQLKKIFHLLESIGSARIEGNNTTIAEYVEHKIQPEANGRGSESITEIENAEAAMNFIDQVIDENAVIDKSIIFELHKRTVNGLSA
;
A
#
# COMPACT_ATOMS: atom_id res chain seq x y z
N MET A 1 -5.36 26.07 15.95
CA MET A 1 -5.50 26.96 14.79
C MET A 1 -5.94 26.11 13.60
N PRO A 2 -6.96 26.49 12.82
CA PRO A 2 -7.31 25.70 11.63
C PRO A 2 -6.19 25.82 10.60
N ALA A 3 -5.83 24.70 9.96
CA ALA A 3 -4.89 24.71 8.84
C ALA A 3 -5.51 25.53 7.68
N LEU A 4 -4.80 26.55 7.20
CA LEU A 4 -5.22 27.29 6.01
C LEU A 4 -4.89 26.45 4.77
N PHE A 5 -5.90 26.16 3.95
CA PHE A 5 -5.66 25.55 2.65
C PHE A 5 -5.04 26.58 1.69
N THR A 6 -3.82 26.34 1.26
CA THR A 6 -3.18 27.12 0.19
C THR A 6 -3.39 26.38 -1.12
N HIS A 7 -4.18 26.98 -2.01
CA HIS A 7 -4.39 26.42 -3.35
C HIS A 7 -3.06 26.38 -4.11
N PHE A 8 -2.78 25.25 -4.75
CA PHE A 8 -1.66 25.10 -5.67
C PHE A 8 -2.14 24.39 -6.93
N ASP A 9 -1.79 24.94 -8.09
CA ASP A 9 -2.11 24.31 -9.36
C ASP A 9 -1.15 23.14 -9.61
N LEU A 10 -1.70 21.94 -9.71
CA LEU A 10 -0.97 20.75 -10.13
C LEU A 10 -0.50 20.94 -11.57
N LYS A 11 0.81 20.81 -11.80
CA LYS A 11 1.41 20.83 -13.14
C LYS A 11 1.97 19.46 -13.44
N ILE A 12 1.59 18.90 -14.58
CA ILE A 12 2.21 17.67 -15.09
C ILE A 12 3.59 18.05 -15.62
N PRO A 13 4.67 17.41 -15.15
CA PRO A 13 6.00 17.66 -15.67
C PRO A 13 6.10 17.16 -17.12
N GLU A 14 6.72 17.96 -17.99
CA GLU A 14 7.01 17.61 -19.38
C GLU A 14 8.51 17.34 -19.55
N PRO A 15 8.99 16.12 -19.29
CA PRO A 15 10.40 15.80 -19.47
C PRO A 15 10.79 15.92 -20.95
N THR A 16 12.00 16.41 -21.21
CA THR A 16 12.55 16.47 -22.56
C THR A 16 12.81 15.06 -23.09
N PHE A 17 12.80 14.89 -24.42
CA PHE A 17 13.03 13.58 -25.02
C PHE A 17 14.40 12.97 -24.68
N ALA A 18 15.42 13.81 -24.48
CA ALA A 18 16.75 13.38 -24.08
C ALA A 18 16.90 13.10 -22.57
N SER A 19 15.82 13.22 -21.79
CA SER A 19 15.84 12.96 -20.34
C SER A 19 15.79 11.45 -20.07
N PRO A 20 16.61 10.93 -19.13
CA PRO A 20 16.48 9.55 -18.65
C PRO A 20 15.09 9.23 -18.08
N LEU A 21 14.34 10.25 -17.63
CA LEU A 21 12.97 10.09 -17.17
C LEU A 21 12.03 9.67 -18.32
N THR A 22 12.27 10.16 -19.54
CA THR A 22 11.47 9.80 -20.70
C THR A 22 11.69 8.34 -21.07
N ASP A 23 12.93 7.86 -21.01
CA ASP A 23 13.24 6.44 -21.22
C ASP A 23 12.50 5.56 -20.20
N LEU A 24 12.54 5.93 -18.91
CA LEU A 24 11.82 5.21 -17.85
C LEU A 24 10.30 5.20 -18.08
N ILE A 25 9.70 6.33 -18.50
CA ILE A 25 8.27 6.40 -18.82
C ILE A 25 7.92 5.45 -19.95
N ILE A 26 8.73 5.39 -21.01
CA ILE A 26 8.51 4.49 -22.15
C ILE A 26 8.64 3.03 -21.71
N GLU A 27 9.61 2.71 -20.85
CA GLU A 27 9.76 1.36 -20.29
C GLU A 27 8.55 0.95 -19.43
N LEU A 28 8.04 1.85 -18.58
CA LEU A 28 6.85 1.61 -17.79
C LEU A 28 5.61 1.41 -18.68
N ASP A 29 5.43 2.20 -19.73
CA ASP A 29 4.35 2.03 -20.68
C ASP A 29 4.46 0.69 -21.43
N HIS A 30 5.69 0.29 -21.80
CA HIS A 30 5.96 -1.02 -22.37
C HIS A 30 5.58 -2.18 -21.42
N LEU A 31 5.63 -1.99 -20.10
CA LEU A 31 5.17 -3.01 -19.15
C LEU A 31 3.64 -3.14 -19.14
N ARG A 32 2.88 -2.10 -19.48
CA ARG A 32 1.40 -2.12 -19.45
C ARG A 32 0.79 -3.12 -20.43
N LYS A 33 1.48 -3.42 -21.54
CA LYS A 33 1.03 -4.48 -22.48
C LYS A 33 1.28 -5.90 -21.98
N LYS A 34 2.00 -6.10 -20.88
CA LYS A 34 2.17 -7.43 -20.31
C LYS A 34 0.84 -7.86 -19.69
N GLN A 35 0.19 -8.83 -20.34
CA GLN A 35 -0.92 -9.52 -19.69
C GLN A 35 -0.39 -10.35 -18.53
N ILE A 36 -0.88 -10.06 -17.33
CA ILE A 36 -0.57 -10.84 -16.13
C ILE A 36 -1.44 -12.09 -16.19
N GLY A 37 -0.96 -13.09 -16.91
CA GLY A 37 -1.48 -14.45 -16.96
C GLY A 37 -0.34 -15.42 -16.66
N GLY A 38 -0.62 -16.49 -15.93
CA GLY A 38 0.42 -17.40 -15.48
C GLY A 38 -0.04 -18.85 -15.40
N THR A 39 0.94 -19.75 -15.38
CA THR A 39 0.74 -21.19 -15.13
C THR A 39 0.60 -21.51 -13.64
N THR A 40 0.75 -20.51 -12.77
CA THR A 40 0.67 -20.66 -11.32
C THR A 40 -0.76 -20.95 -10.88
N PRO A 41 -1.01 -22.05 -10.13
CA PRO A 41 -2.33 -22.33 -9.58
C PRO A 41 -2.84 -21.17 -8.72
N PRO A 42 -4.12 -20.76 -8.83
CA PRO A 42 -4.65 -19.58 -8.14
C PRO A 42 -4.38 -19.58 -6.64
N ARG A 43 -4.52 -20.73 -5.97
CA ARG A 43 -4.26 -20.86 -4.53
C ARG A 43 -2.83 -20.44 -4.16
N ILE A 44 -1.84 -20.88 -4.94
CA ILE A 44 -0.42 -20.57 -4.70
C ILE A 44 -0.18 -19.09 -4.97
N PHE A 45 -0.75 -18.54 -6.04
CA PHE A 45 -0.65 -17.12 -6.36
C PHE A 45 -1.18 -16.24 -5.21
N PHE A 46 -2.38 -16.52 -4.69
CA PHE A 46 -2.94 -15.74 -3.58
C PHE A 46 -2.19 -15.94 -2.26
N GLN A 47 -1.54 -17.08 -2.04
CA GLN A 47 -0.64 -17.27 -0.90
C GLN A 47 0.61 -16.39 -1.02
N LEU A 48 1.24 -16.38 -2.19
CA LEU A 48 2.39 -15.50 -2.46
C LEU A 48 2.00 -14.04 -2.33
N LYS A 49 0.85 -13.64 -2.88
CA LYS A 49 0.32 -12.27 -2.76
C LYS A 49 0.22 -11.84 -1.30
N LYS A 50 -0.33 -12.68 -0.43
CA LYS A 50 -0.43 -12.41 1.01
C LYS A 50 0.94 -12.21 1.67
N ILE A 51 1.94 -13.01 1.29
CA ILE A 51 3.31 -12.85 1.79
C ILE A 51 3.86 -11.50 1.37
N PHE A 52 3.70 -11.11 0.10
CA PHE A 52 4.15 -9.80 -0.37
C PHE A 52 3.43 -8.66 0.34
N HIS A 53 2.11 -8.73 0.52
CA HIS A 53 1.36 -7.71 1.27
C HIS A 53 1.86 -7.56 2.71
N LEU A 54 2.16 -8.68 3.38
CA LEU A 54 2.74 -8.65 4.73
C LEU A 54 4.12 -7.99 4.75
N LEU A 55 4.98 -8.29 3.78
CA LEU A 55 6.32 -7.69 3.70
C LEU A 55 6.25 -6.20 3.36
N GLU A 56 5.37 -5.80 2.45
CA GLU A 56 5.14 -4.40 2.06
C GLU A 56 4.54 -3.57 3.19
N SER A 57 3.63 -4.14 4.00
CA SER A 57 3.06 -3.42 5.17
C SER A 57 4.14 -3.15 6.22
N ILE A 58 5.00 -4.13 6.49
CA ILE A 58 6.13 -3.97 7.42
C ILE A 58 7.15 -2.98 6.85
N GLY A 59 7.47 -3.09 5.56
CA GLY A 59 8.42 -2.21 4.87
C GLY A 59 7.95 -0.76 4.86
N SER A 60 6.66 -0.53 4.60
CA SER A 60 6.06 0.80 4.62
C SER A 60 6.13 1.41 6.02
N ALA A 61 5.68 0.69 7.05
CA ALA A 61 5.73 1.16 8.43
C ALA A 61 7.18 1.44 8.89
N ARG A 62 8.16 0.65 8.43
CA ARG A 62 9.58 0.85 8.74
C ARG A 62 10.10 2.20 8.24
N ILE A 63 9.68 2.66 7.06
CA ILE A 63 10.08 3.96 6.50
C ILE A 63 9.57 5.10 7.40
N GLU A 64 8.37 4.94 7.97
CA GLU A 64 7.73 5.90 8.88
C GLU A 64 8.23 5.80 10.34
N GLY A 65 9.23 4.94 10.61
CA GLY A 65 9.90 4.83 11.92
C GLY A 65 9.40 3.71 12.82
N ASN A 66 8.50 2.85 12.33
CA ASN A 66 8.08 1.65 13.04
C ASN A 66 9.23 0.63 13.14
N ASN A 67 9.52 0.17 14.35
CA ASN A 67 10.65 -0.72 14.62
C ASN A 67 10.28 -2.21 14.71
N THR A 68 9.01 -2.56 14.53
CA THR A 68 8.55 -3.95 14.53
C THR A 68 9.33 -4.78 13.50
N THR A 69 9.76 -5.97 13.93
CA THR A 69 10.46 -6.92 13.05
C THR A 69 9.48 -7.87 12.39
N ILE A 70 9.92 -8.53 11.32
CA ILE A 70 9.11 -9.57 10.65
C ILE A 70 8.76 -10.70 11.62
N ALA A 71 9.72 -11.10 12.46
CA ALA A 71 9.49 -12.17 13.44
C ALA A 71 8.41 -11.78 14.45
N GLU A 72 8.50 -10.58 15.04
CA GLU A 72 7.50 -10.06 15.98
C GLU A 72 6.10 -9.99 15.36
N TYR A 73 5.97 -9.50 14.13
CA TYR A 73 4.67 -9.41 13.45
C TYR A 73 4.10 -10.79 13.12
N VAL A 74 4.93 -11.73 12.66
CA VAL A 74 4.51 -13.11 12.36
C VAL A 74 4.10 -13.84 13.65
N GLU A 75 4.85 -13.69 14.74
CA GLU A 75 4.49 -14.25 16.04
C GLU A 75 3.14 -13.70 16.51
N HIS A 76 2.91 -12.39 16.38
CA HIS A 76 1.61 -11.77 16.67
C HIS A 76 0.47 -12.36 15.82
N LYS A 77 0.66 -12.53 14.51
CA LYS A 77 -0.34 -13.13 13.62
C LYS A 77 -0.70 -14.58 13.99
N ILE A 78 0.26 -15.35 14.50
CA ILE A 78 0.04 -16.76 14.87
C ILE A 78 -0.59 -16.88 16.26
N GLN A 79 -0.25 -15.98 17.19
CA GLN A 79 -0.70 -16.00 18.58
C GLN A 79 -1.27 -14.64 19.02
N PRO A 80 -2.43 -14.22 18.46
CA PRO A 80 -3.01 -12.91 18.78
C PRO A 80 -3.43 -12.78 20.26
N GLU A 81 -3.92 -13.85 20.87
CA GLU A 81 -4.42 -13.86 22.24
C GLU A 81 -3.30 -13.77 23.31
N ALA A 82 -2.07 -14.16 22.96
CA ALA A 82 -0.94 -14.18 23.89
C ALA A 82 -0.33 -12.80 24.12
N ASN A 83 -0.58 -11.85 23.21
CA ASN A 83 0.16 -10.58 23.13
C ASN A 83 -0.67 -9.34 23.57
N GLY A 84 -1.86 -9.54 24.12
CA GLY A 84 -2.75 -8.44 24.56
C GLY A 84 -3.31 -7.60 23.41
N ARG A 85 -3.88 -6.42 23.69
CA ARG A 85 -4.17 -5.43 22.63
C ARG A 85 -2.83 -5.10 21.97
N GLY A 86 -2.68 -5.42 20.68
CA GLY A 86 -1.47 -5.16 19.91
C GLY A 86 -1.00 -3.72 20.12
N SER A 87 0.32 -3.52 20.17
CA SER A 87 0.88 -2.18 20.27
C SER A 87 0.38 -1.33 19.09
N GLU A 88 0.38 -0.02 19.26
CA GLU A 88 0.06 0.92 18.18
C GLU A 88 0.89 0.64 16.91
N SER A 89 2.16 0.24 17.07
CA SER A 89 3.04 -0.19 15.98
C SER A 89 2.54 -1.43 15.23
N ILE A 90 1.95 -2.41 15.93
CA ILE A 90 1.36 -3.58 15.26
C ILE A 90 0.07 -3.17 14.53
N THR A 91 -0.75 -2.33 15.18
CA THR A 91 -2.00 -1.82 14.60
C THR A 91 -1.76 -1.05 13.31
N GLU A 92 -0.70 -0.25 13.25
CA GLU A 92 -0.28 0.48 12.05
C GLU A 92 0.00 -0.46 10.88
N ILE A 93 0.74 -1.55 11.10
CA ILE A 93 1.06 -2.55 10.08
C ILE A 93 -0.22 -3.28 9.62
N GLU A 94 -1.10 -3.64 10.56
CA GLU A 94 -2.39 -4.27 10.24
C GLU A 94 -3.30 -3.35 9.41
N ASN A 95 -3.31 -2.05 9.74
CA ASN A 95 -4.06 -1.04 8.99
C ASN A 95 -3.53 -0.89 7.55
N ALA A 96 -2.21 -0.89 7.37
CA ALA A 96 -1.59 -0.86 6.04
C ALA A 96 -1.95 -2.11 5.22
N GLU A 97 -1.93 -3.29 5.83
CA GLU A 97 -2.36 -4.55 5.19
C GLU A 97 -3.86 -4.49 4.81
N ALA A 98 -4.70 -3.97 5.70
CA ALA A 98 -6.13 -3.79 5.45
C ALA A 98 -6.41 -2.78 4.32
N ALA A 99 -5.61 -1.72 4.22
CA ALA A 99 -5.68 -0.73 3.16
C ALA A 99 -5.29 -1.33 1.80
N MET A 100 -4.24 -2.15 1.73
CA MET A 100 -3.87 -2.87 0.50
C MET A 100 -4.96 -3.86 0.05
N ASN A 101 -5.53 -4.61 1.01
CA ASN A 101 -6.64 -5.51 0.71
C ASN A 101 -7.89 -4.76 0.24
N PHE A 102 -8.12 -3.53 0.72
CA PHE A 102 -9.21 -2.69 0.23
C PHE A 102 -8.97 -2.26 -1.22
N ILE A 103 -7.75 -1.80 -1.55
CA ILE A 103 -7.37 -1.45 -2.93
C ILE A 103 -7.67 -2.60 -3.89
N ASP A 104 -7.26 -3.81 -3.53
CA ASP A 104 -7.51 -5.03 -4.33
C ASP A 104 -8.98 -5.34 -4.61
N GLN A 105 -9.87 -4.93 -3.70
CA GLN A 105 -11.30 -5.21 -3.78
C GLN A 105 -12.05 -4.19 -4.62
N VAL A 106 -11.56 -2.94 -4.66
CA VAL A 106 -12.29 -1.82 -5.26
C VAL A 106 -11.67 -1.30 -6.55
N ILE A 107 -10.39 -1.61 -6.80
CA ILE A 107 -9.68 -1.20 -8.01
C ILE A 107 -9.63 -2.37 -9.00
N ASP A 108 -10.23 -2.18 -10.16
CA ASP A 108 -10.09 -3.02 -11.35
C ASP A 108 -9.59 -2.18 -12.54
N GLU A 109 -9.57 -2.75 -13.75
CA GLU A 109 -9.07 -2.11 -14.97
C GLU A 109 -9.77 -0.78 -15.32
N ASN A 110 -11.01 -0.58 -14.86
CA ASN A 110 -11.83 0.60 -15.20
C ASN A 110 -12.14 1.47 -13.98
N ALA A 111 -11.59 1.16 -12.81
CA ALA A 111 -11.85 1.90 -11.60
C ALA A 111 -11.35 3.35 -11.70
N VAL A 112 -12.19 4.30 -11.30
CA VAL A 112 -11.85 5.72 -11.21
C VAL A 112 -11.39 6.02 -9.79
N ILE A 113 -10.15 6.49 -9.64
CA ILE A 113 -9.63 6.91 -8.34
C ILE A 113 -10.22 8.28 -8.01
N ASP A 114 -11.22 8.29 -7.13
CA ASP A 114 -11.89 9.50 -6.67
C ASP A 114 -11.60 9.82 -5.20
N LYS A 115 -12.18 10.93 -4.74
CA LYS A 115 -12.03 11.41 -3.37
C LYS A 115 -12.58 10.43 -2.32
N SER A 116 -13.61 9.67 -2.66
CA SER A 116 -14.21 8.68 -1.75
C SER A 116 -13.22 7.55 -1.48
N ILE A 117 -12.57 7.04 -2.52
CA ILE A 117 -11.54 5.99 -2.39
C ILE A 117 -10.39 6.49 -1.53
N ILE A 118 -9.90 7.70 -1.77
CA ILE A 118 -8.78 8.29 -1.02
C ILE A 118 -9.12 8.44 0.47
N PHE A 119 -10.32 8.92 0.78
CA PHE A 119 -10.76 9.09 2.18
C PHE A 119 -10.97 7.76 2.90
N GLU A 120 -11.52 6.76 2.23
CA GLU A 120 -11.68 5.43 2.82
C GLU A 120 -10.31 4.76 3.03
N LEU A 121 -9.36 4.94 2.11
CA LEU A 121 -7.96 4.54 2.29
C LEU A 121 -7.36 5.17 3.55
N HIS A 122 -7.43 6.50 3.65
CA HIS A 122 -6.89 7.21 4.80
C HIS A 122 -7.53 6.73 6.12
N LYS A 123 -8.86 6.64 6.15
CA LYS A 123 -9.62 6.18 7.32
C LYS A 123 -9.17 4.79 7.78
N ARG A 124 -8.88 3.88 6.86
CA ARG A 124 -8.36 2.54 7.18
C ARG A 124 -6.95 2.59 7.71
N THR A 125 -6.06 3.37 7.08
CA THR A 125 -4.66 3.47 7.49
C THR A 125 -4.50 4.02 8.92
N VAL A 126 -5.33 4.99 9.33
CA VAL A 126 -5.23 5.61 10.67
C VAL A 126 -6.19 5.03 11.71
N ASN A 127 -6.90 3.95 11.38
CA ASN A 127 -7.95 3.42 12.24
C ASN A 127 -7.40 2.95 13.61
N GLY A 128 -7.90 3.51 14.71
CA GLY A 128 -7.49 3.11 16.05
C GLY A 128 -6.07 3.53 16.46
N LEU A 129 -5.39 4.36 15.66
CA LEU A 129 -4.14 5.00 16.03
C LEU A 129 -4.43 6.31 16.80
N SER A 130 -3.58 6.63 17.77
CA SER A 130 -3.63 7.91 18.46
C SER A 130 -2.96 9.00 17.62
N ALA A 131 -3.49 10.23 17.71
CA ALA A 131 -3.08 11.38 16.90
C ALA A 131 -1.99 12.21 17.59
#